data_AF-A0A2D4KFZ2-F1
#
_entry.id   AF-A0A2D4KFZ2-F1
#
_cell.length_a   1.000
_cell.length_b   1.000
_cell.length_c   1.000
_cell.angle_alpha   90.00
_cell.angle_beta   90.00
_cell.angle_gamma   90.00
#
_symmetry.space_group_name_H-M   'P 1'
#
loop_
_entity.id
_entity.type
_entity.pdbx_description
1 polymer ?
#
loop_
_entity_poly.entity_id
_entity_poly.type
_entity_poly.pdbx_seq_one_letter_code
_entity_poly.pdbx_strand_id
1 'polypeptide(L)'
;RRCKAEPLPLYINGDCVERVHSFKFLGTHISDNLTWSVHTMATAKKAQQRLHFLRLLKKSDLGEKLLVTFYRSTIESILAYCVMVWYAGCSVVDKKMLQRVINTAQKIIGCSLSSLEQIAKTRLLSRALKISTDHSHPG
;
A
#
# COMPACT_ATOMS: atom_id res chain seq x y z
N ARG A 1 18.68 -19.31 -17.21
CA ARG A 1 18.99 -18.56 -15.97
C ARG A 1 19.92 -17.41 -16.34
N ARG A 2 19.50 -16.14 -16.30
CA ARG A 2 20.44 -15.01 -16.45
C ARG A 2 21.30 -14.95 -15.19
N CYS A 3 22.62 -15.08 -15.31
CA CYS A 3 23.54 -14.70 -14.24
C CYS A 3 23.32 -13.21 -13.97
N LYS A 4 22.77 -12.85 -12.80
CA LYS A 4 22.76 -11.47 -12.35
C LYS A 4 24.20 -11.12 -11.97
N ALA A 5 24.96 -10.59 -12.93
CA ALA A 5 26.17 -9.87 -12.57
C ALA A 5 25.79 -8.70 -11.66
N GLU A 6 26.54 -8.48 -10.59
CA GLU A 6 26.31 -7.30 -9.78
C GLU A 6 26.55 -6.05 -10.63
N PRO A 7 25.66 -5.03 -10.55
CA PRO A 7 25.87 -3.80 -11.30
C PRO A 7 27.18 -3.13 -10.87
N LEU A 8 27.82 -2.35 -11.75
CA LEU A 8 29.00 -1.56 -11.38
C LEU A 8 28.65 -0.42 -10.40
N PRO A 9 29.48 -0.12 -9.38
CA PRO A 9 29.22 0.96 -8.42
C PRO A 9 28.92 2.29 -9.11
N LEU A 10 27.91 3.00 -8.61
CA LEU A 10 27.50 4.31 -9.14
C LEU A 10 28.22 5.40 -8.37
N TYR A 11 28.77 6.39 -9.08
CA TYR A 11 29.38 7.57 -8.48
C TYR A 11 28.58 8.82 -8.86
N ILE A 12 28.33 9.71 -7.88
CA ILE A 12 27.71 11.01 -8.10
C ILE A 12 28.68 12.05 -7.54
N ASN A 13 29.16 12.97 -8.38
CA ASN A 13 30.15 14.00 -8.02
C ASN A 13 31.44 13.44 -7.39
N GLY A 14 31.84 12.21 -7.75
CA GLY A 14 33.02 11.53 -7.20
C GLY A 14 32.74 10.67 -5.98
N ASP A 15 31.55 10.77 -5.38
CA ASP A 15 31.15 9.97 -4.22
C ASP A 15 30.45 8.68 -4.64
N CYS A 16 30.87 7.54 -4.08
CA CYS A 16 30.23 6.25 -4.33
C CYS A 16 28.85 6.20 -3.65
N VAL A 17 27.82 5.89 -4.43
CA VAL A 17 26.44 5.76 -3.93
C VAL A 17 26.28 4.44 -3.19
N GLU A 18 25.87 4.52 -1.93
CA GLU A 18 25.59 3.35 -1.10
C GLU A 18 24.51 2.44 -1.72
N ARG A 19 24.75 1.14 -1.66
CA ARG A 19 23.77 0.12 -2.08
C ARG A 19 23.12 -0.51 -0.86
N VAL A 20 21.80 -0.48 -0.86
CA VAL A 20 20.98 -1.09 0.17
C VAL A 20 19.95 -2.04 -0.44
N HIS A 21 19.62 -3.12 0.27
CA HIS A 21 18.63 -4.09 -0.19
C HIS A 21 17.19 -3.55 -0.19
N SER A 22 16.90 -2.58 0.70
CA SER A 22 15.63 -1.87 0.73
C SER A 22 15.83 -0.46 1.25
N PHE A 23 15.23 0.51 0.56
CA PHE A 23 15.25 1.91 0.94
C PHE A 23 13.83 2.44 1.09
N LYS A 24 13.60 3.30 2.10
CA LYS A 24 12.29 3.92 2.31
C LYS A 24 12.28 5.31 1.68
N PHE A 25 11.53 5.47 0.60
CA PHE A 25 11.34 6.75 -0.08
C PHE A 25 9.89 7.20 0.03
N LEU A 26 9.66 8.41 0.53
CA LEU A 26 8.32 9.00 0.72
C LEU A 26 7.32 8.04 1.40
N GLY A 27 7.77 7.23 2.35
CA GLY A 27 6.91 6.28 3.06
C GLY A 27 6.69 4.92 2.39
N THR A 28 7.27 4.67 1.21
CA THR A 28 7.23 3.39 0.49
C THR A 28 8.59 2.72 0.52
N HIS A 29 8.64 1.43 0.86
CA HIS A 29 9.88 0.66 0.78
C HIS A 29 10.08 0.13 -0.64
N ILE A 30 11.22 0.47 -1.23
CA ILE A 30 11.65 0.01 -2.56
C ILE A 30 12.79 -0.98 -2.32
N SER A 31 12.60 -2.23 -2.74
CA SER A 31 13.61 -3.29 -2.62
C SER A 31 14.44 -3.40 -3.90
N ASP A 32 15.71 -3.75 -3.78
CA ASP A 32 16.65 -3.95 -4.90
C ASP A 32 16.21 -5.04 -5.90
N ASN A 33 15.46 -6.02 -5.42
CA ASN A 33 14.88 -7.12 -6.19
C ASN A 33 13.47 -6.80 -6.72
N LEU A 34 12.99 -5.56 -6.52
CA LEU A 34 11.67 -5.06 -6.89
C LEU A 34 10.50 -5.86 -6.31
N THR A 35 10.75 -6.66 -5.26
CA THR A 35 9.68 -7.27 -4.47
C THR A 35 9.13 -6.25 -3.48
N TRP A 36 7.84 -6.39 -3.19
CA TRP A 36 7.13 -5.46 -2.33
C TRP A 36 6.90 -6.00 -0.92
N SER A 37 7.45 -7.17 -0.57
CA SER A 37 7.19 -7.83 0.71
C SER A 37 7.62 -7.02 1.93
N VAL A 38 8.76 -6.30 1.85
CA VAL A 38 9.18 -5.37 2.92
C VAL A 38 8.14 -4.27 3.11
N HIS A 39 7.67 -3.68 2.01
CA HIS A 39 6.66 -2.63 2.02
C HIS A 39 5.29 -3.12 2.51
N THR A 40 4.81 -4.25 2.00
CA THR A 40 3.50 -4.81 2.38
C THR A 40 3.48 -5.26 3.83
N MET A 41 4.58 -5.81 4.35
CA MET A 41 4.70 -6.17 5.77
C MET A 41 4.66 -4.92 6.66
N ALA A 42 5.41 -3.86 6.31
CA ALA A 42 5.38 -2.60 7.04
C ALA A 42 3.98 -1.96 7.01
N THR A 43 3.34 -1.97 5.84
CA THR A 43 1.98 -1.46 5.61
C THR A 43 0.95 -2.24 6.43
N ALA A 44 1.02 -3.58 6.41
CA ALA A 44 0.15 -4.46 7.20
C ALA A 44 0.28 -4.19 8.70
N LYS A 45 1.52 -4.12 9.22
CA LYS A 45 1.77 -3.79 10.64
C LYS A 45 1.16 -2.45 11.03
N LYS A 46 1.37 -1.42 10.21
CA LYS A 46 0.81 -0.07 10.46
C LYS A 46 -0.72 -0.09 10.46
N ALA A 47 -1.34 -0.79 9.51
CA ALA A 47 -2.79 -0.89 9.42
C ALA A 47 -3.39 -1.74 10.56
N GLN A 48 -2.70 -2.79 10.99
CA GLN A 48 -3.10 -3.63 12.13
C GLN A 48 -3.13 -2.86 13.45
N GLN A 49 -2.20 -1.91 13.66
CA GLN A 49 -2.27 -1.01 14.81
C GLN A 49 -3.56 -0.18 14.82
N ARG A 50 -4.06 0.22 13.65
CA ARG A 50 -5.32 0.98 13.53
C ARG A 50 -6.56 0.12 13.77
N LEU A 51 -6.50 -1.19 13.50
CA LEU A 51 -7.58 -2.12 13.88
C LEU A 51 -7.83 -2.14 15.40
N HIS A 52 -6.80 -1.92 16.23
CA HIS A 52 -6.99 -1.84 17.67
C HIS A 52 -7.95 -0.72 18.05
N PHE A 53 -7.75 0.49 17.51
CA PHE A 53 -8.65 1.62 17.73
C PHE A 53 -10.04 1.37 17.14
N LEU A 54 -10.13 0.76 15.95
CA LEU A 54 -11.43 0.40 15.38
C LEU A 54 -12.22 -0.54 16.31
N ARG A 55 -11.56 -1.51 16.96
CA ARG A 55 -12.22 -2.38 17.95
C ARG A 55 -12.67 -1.60 19.18
N LEU A 56 -11.85 -0.67 19.66
CA LEU A 56 -12.20 0.16 20.82
C LEU A 56 -13.43 1.02 20.51
N LEU A 57 -13.45 1.68 19.35
CA LEU A 57 -14.59 2.47 18.90
C LEU A 57 -15.86 1.64 18.74
N LYS A 58 -15.75 0.41 18.22
CA LYS A 58 -16.89 -0.51 18.15
C LYS A 58 -17.42 -0.88 19.55
N LYS A 59 -16.54 -1.07 20.53
CA LYS A 59 -16.94 -1.35 21.92
C LYS A 59 -17.61 -0.15 22.61
N SER A 60 -17.34 1.06 22.14
CA SER A 60 -18.00 2.29 22.61
C SER A 60 -19.33 2.57 21.90
N ASP A 61 -19.92 1.57 21.24
CA ASP A 61 -21.20 1.65 20.52
C ASP A 61 -21.27 2.76 19.45
N LEU A 62 -20.15 3.08 18.80
CA LEU A 62 -20.19 3.95 17.64
C LEU A 62 -21.00 3.31 16.51
N GLY A 63 -21.87 4.14 15.90
CA GLY A 63 -22.67 3.72 14.75
C GLY A 63 -21.81 3.28 13.57
N GLU A 64 -22.32 2.32 12.79
CA GLU A 64 -21.63 1.70 11.67
C GLU A 64 -21.04 2.73 10.69
N LYS A 65 -21.82 3.77 10.33
CA LYS A 65 -21.37 4.84 9.43
C LYS A 65 -20.10 5.53 9.92
N LEU A 66 -19.99 5.79 11.23
CA LEU A 66 -18.80 6.41 11.82
C LEU A 66 -17.60 5.46 11.79
N LEU A 67 -17.83 4.17 12.06
CA LEU A 67 -16.78 3.16 11.99
C LEU A 67 -16.25 2.96 10.56
N VAL A 68 -17.14 2.99 9.56
CA VAL A 68 -16.75 2.96 8.14
C VAL A 68 -15.93 4.21 7.79
N THR A 69 -16.35 5.39 8.24
CA THR A 69 -15.58 6.64 8.04
C THR A 69 -14.21 6.56 8.70
N PHE A 70 -14.13 6.02 9.92
CA PHE A 70 -12.86 5.79 10.62
C PHE A 70 -11.97 4.81 9.84
N TYR A 71 -12.52 3.69 9.36
CA TYR A 71 -11.78 2.74 8.52
C TYR A 71 -11.23 3.41 7.26
N ARG A 72 -12.07 4.14 6.51
CA ARG A 72 -11.66 4.81 5.26
C ARG A 72 -10.54 5.82 5.50
N SER A 73 -10.65 6.62 6.55
CA SER A 73 -9.69 7.68 6.87
C SER A 73 -8.39 7.17 7.49
N THR A 74 -8.39 6.04 8.20
CA THR A 74 -7.21 5.60 8.98
C THR A 74 -6.57 4.29 8.52
N ILE A 75 -7.35 3.35 7.97
CA ILE A 75 -6.88 2.02 7.55
C ILE A 75 -6.79 1.97 6.03
N GLU A 76 -7.89 2.29 5.33
CA GLU A 76 -7.91 2.28 3.87
C GLU A 76 -6.91 3.30 3.31
N SER A 77 -6.78 4.48 3.92
CA SER A 77 -5.79 5.49 3.53
C SER A 77 -4.34 4.96 3.57
N ILE A 78 -4.00 4.13 4.55
CA ILE A 78 -2.70 3.45 4.64
C ILE A 78 -2.54 2.44 3.49
N LEU A 79 -3.57 1.63 3.24
CA LEU A 79 -3.56 0.61 2.19
C LEU A 79 -3.60 1.21 0.77
N ALA A 80 -4.19 2.39 0.61
CA ALA A 80 -4.31 3.07 -0.68
C ALA A 80 -3.07 3.93 -1.00
N TYR A 81 -2.22 4.22 -0.01
CA TYR A 81 -1.04 5.06 -0.20
C TYR A 81 -0.06 4.41 -1.19
N CYS A 82 0.22 5.13 -2.28
CA CYS A 82 1.04 4.66 -3.40
C CYS A 82 0.62 3.30 -3.98
N VAL A 83 -0.63 2.86 -3.79
CA VAL A 83 -1.08 1.50 -4.17
C VAL A 83 -0.84 1.16 -5.64
N MET A 84 -0.92 2.17 -6.52
CA MET A 84 -0.65 2.01 -7.95
C MET A 84 0.80 1.62 -8.25
N VAL A 85 1.74 1.96 -7.37
CA VAL A 85 3.17 1.67 -7.55
C VAL A 85 3.49 0.21 -7.20
N TRP A 86 2.93 -0.29 -6.10
CA TRP A 86 3.35 -1.57 -5.52
C TRP A 86 2.37 -2.72 -5.73
N TYR A 87 1.07 -2.46 -5.90
CA TYR A 87 0.05 -3.52 -5.91
C TYR A 87 0.25 -4.55 -7.04
N ALA A 88 0.59 -4.09 -8.25
CA ALA A 88 0.78 -4.96 -9.41
C ALA A 88 1.95 -5.93 -9.20
N GLY A 89 3.05 -5.47 -8.58
CA GLY A 89 4.24 -6.28 -8.31
C GLY A 89 4.15 -7.16 -7.06
N CYS A 90 3.08 -7.05 -6.26
CA CYS A 90 2.91 -7.87 -5.06
C CYS A 90 2.64 -9.35 -5.42
N SER A 91 3.24 -10.25 -4.65
CA SER A 91 2.89 -11.67 -4.70
C SER A 91 1.46 -11.92 -4.21
N VAL A 92 0.93 -13.11 -4.47
CA VAL A 92 -0.37 -13.54 -3.93
C VAL A 92 -0.36 -13.56 -2.40
N VAL A 93 0.78 -13.89 -1.79
CA VAL A 93 0.94 -13.91 -0.31
C VAL A 93 0.84 -12.50 0.25
N ASP A 94 1.54 -11.54 -0.35
CA ASP A 94 1.49 -10.13 0.04
C ASP A 94 0.05 -9.58 -0.03
N LYS A 95 -0.63 -9.84 -1.16
CA LYS A 95 -2.03 -9.42 -1.37
C LYS A 95 -2.96 -10.04 -0.33
N LYS A 96 -2.82 -11.34 -0.06
CA LYS A 96 -3.63 -12.03 0.96
C LYS A 96 -3.39 -11.46 2.37
N MET A 97 -2.15 -11.13 2.73
CA MET A 97 -1.83 -10.53 4.02
C MET A 97 -2.53 -9.19 4.22
N LEU A 98 -2.47 -8.31 3.22
CA LEU A 98 -3.14 -7.01 3.25
C LEU A 98 -4.67 -7.16 3.23
N GLN A 99 -5.21 -8.09 2.43
CA GLN A 99 -6.65 -8.38 2.40
C GLN A 99 -7.18 -8.86 3.76
N ARG A 100 -6.38 -9.60 4.55
CA ARG A 100 -6.78 -10.00 5.91
C ARG A 100 -7.06 -8.81 6.82
N VAL A 101 -6.32 -7.71 6.68
CA VAL A 101 -6.58 -6.47 7.44
C VAL A 101 -7.98 -5.93 7.13
N ILE A 102 -8.35 -5.88 5.84
CA ILE A 102 -9.68 -5.45 5.39
C ILE A 102 -10.75 -6.40 5.92
N ASN A 103 -10.53 -7.73 5.80
CA ASN A 103 -11.48 -8.72 6.28
C ASN A 103 -11.69 -8.63 7.80
N THR A 104 -10.65 -8.32 8.57
CA THR A 104 -10.78 -8.07 10.01
C THR A 104 -11.59 -6.81 10.29
N ALA A 105 -11.33 -5.71 9.58
CA ALA A 105 -12.12 -4.49 9.73
C ALA A 105 -13.60 -4.73 9.39
N GLN A 106 -13.89 -5.41 8.28
CA GLN A 106 -15.24 -5.80 7.87
C GLN A 106 -15.96 -6.60 8.96
N LYS A 107 -15.29 -7.57 9.60
CA LYS A 107 -15.87 -8.32 10.72
C LYS A 107 -16.15 -7.46 11.95
N ILE A 108 -15.29 -6.48 12.26
CA ILE A 108 -15.49 -5.58 13.41
C ILE A 108 -16.68 -4.63 13.16
N ILE A 109 -16.78 -4.10 11.94
CA ILE A 109 -17.81 -3.12 11.59
C ILE A 109 -19.17 -3.81 11.42
N GLY A 110 -19.18 -4.97 10.76
CA GLY A 110 -20.40 -5.71 10.43
C GLY A 110 -20.93 -5.44 9.01
N CYS A 111 -20.18 -4.71 8.17
CA CYS A 111 -20.59 -4.36 6.80
C CYS A 111 -19.53 -4.75 5.77
N SER A 112 -19.95 -4.91 4.51
CA SER A 112 -19.03 -5.16 3.40
C SER A 112 -18.11 -3.96 3.15
N LEU A 113 -16.81 -4.22 2.97
CA LEU A 113 -15.80 -3.21 2.61
C LEU A 113 -15.19 -3.56 1.25
N SER A 114 -14.68 -2.54 0.55
CA SER A 114 -13.99 -2.75 -0.73
C SER A 114 -12.76 -3.64 -0.56
N SER A 115 -12.59 -4.62 -1.45
CA SER A 115 -11.38 -5.44 -1.45
C SER A 115 -10.14 -4.61 -1.80
N LEU A 116 -8.96 -5.14 -1.46
CA LEU A 116 -7.70 -4.51 -1.80
C LEU A 116 -7.56 -4.32 -3.32
N GLU A 117 -8.04 -5.30 -4.09
CA GLU A 117 -8.07 -5.22 -5.55
C GLU A 117 -8.99 -4.11 -6.05
N GLN A 118 -10.19 -3.98 -5.47
CA GLN A 118 -11.11 -2.90 -5.82
C GLN A 118 -10.50 -1.53 -5.51
N ILE A 119 -9.89 -1.36 -4.32
CA ILE A 119 -9.18 -0.14 -3.95
C ILE A 119 -8.08 0.19 -4.98
N ALA A 120 -7.25 -0.79 -5.33
CA ALA A 120 -6.18 -0.59 -6.31
C ALA A 120 -6.73 -0.22 -7.70
N LYS A 121 -7.74 -0.94 -8.20
CA LYS A 121 -8.40 -0.67 -9.49
C LYS A 121 -9.04 0.71 -9.53
N THR A 122 -9.80 1.09 -8.50
CA THR A 122 -10.44 2.40 -8.43
C THR A 122 -9.41 3.54 -8.45
N ARG A 123 -8.29 3.40 -7.73
CA ARG A 123 -7.21 4.40 -7.73
C ARG A 123 -6.52 4.49 -9.09
N LEU A 124 -6.22 3.34 -9.70
CA LEU A 124 -5.60 3.27 -11.01
C LEU A 124 -6.47 3.94 -12.09
N LEU A 125 -7.76 3.56 -12.16
CA LEU A 125 -8.70 4.13 -13.13
C LEU A 125 -8.88 5.64 -12.91
N SER A 126 -9.04 6.07 -11.67
CA SER A 126 -9.16 7.51 -11.36
C SER A 126 -7.93 8.31 -11.80
N ARG A 127 -6.72 7.74 -11.67
CA ARG A 127 -5.49 8.39 -12.12
C ARG A 127 -5.36 8.37 -13.63
N ALA A 128 -5.68 7.25 -14.29
CA ALA A 128 -5.64 7.11 -15.74
C ALA A 128 -6.60 8.10 -16.42
N LEU A 129 -7.82 8.26 -15.90
CA LEU A 129 -8.78 9.25 -16.40
C LEU A 129 -8.25 10.68 -16.25
N LYS A 130 -7.63 11.01 -15.10
CA LYS A 130 -7.02 12.32 -14.88
C LYS A 130 -5.87 12.58 -15.86
N ILE A 131 -5.03 11.58 -16.12
CA ILE A 131 -3.93 11.70 -17.10
C ILE A 131 -4.50 11.89 -18.52
N SER A 132 -5.48 11.08 -18.91
CA SER A 132 -6.09 11.16 -20.25
C SER A 132 -6.80 12.48 -20.52
N THR A 133 -7.19 13.21 -19.48
CA THR A 133 -7.88 14.51 -19.59
C THR A 133 -6.96 15.69 -19.29
N ASP A 134 -5.69 15.44 -18.94
CA ASP A 134 -4.72 16.48 -18.63
C ASP A 134 -4.03 16.95 -19.91
N HIS A 135 -4.43 18.15 -20.37
CA HIS A 135 -3.85 18.79 -21.56
C HIS A 135 -2.36 19.15 -21.40
N SER A 136 -1.83 19.20 -20.18
CA SER A 136 -0.41 19.45 -19.92
C SER A 136 0.42 18.17 -19.81
N HIS A 137 -0.20 17.00 -19.92
CA HIS A 137 0.51 15.73 -19.82
C HIS A 137 1.38 15.50 -21.07
N PRO A 138 2.68 15.21 -20.92
CA PRO A 138 3.51 14.83 -22.06
C PRO A 138 3.01 13.49 -22.61
N GLY A 139 2.51 13.50 -23.85
CA GLY A 139 2.08 12.30 -24.57
C GLY A 139 3.23 11.37 -24.94
#